data_AF-A0A8J3JXG0-F1
#
_entry.id   AF-A0A8J3JXG0-F1
#
_cell.length_a   1.000
_cell.length_b   1.000
_cell.length_c   1.000
_cell.angle_alpha   90.00
_cell.angle_beta   90.00
_cell.angle_gamma   90.00
#
_symmetry.space_group_name_H-M   'P 1'
#
loop_
_entity.id
_entity.type
_entity.pdbx_description
1 polymer ?
#
loop_
_entity_poly.entity_id
_entity_poly.type
_entity_poly.pdbx_seq_one_letter_code
_entity_poly.pdbx_strand_id
1 'polypeptide(L)'
;MPRTVSTPPDKIASILREVLPLCPKSACRTHSPRKIAAAEGSRKIAAAEGGGTVRGMGDEVVWRAVGAAVGWLDGHGGSGVQEQTMRILKVTEEAGEVARAWIGVQGQNPRKGVTHEAREVADELADVVLSALVAIQSLGFDPAEVLSGKAAKVLDRMGAHEAREGGPESAARRDHA
;
A
#
# COMPACT_ATOMS: atom_id res chain seq x y z
N MET A 1 -36.19 23.89 -7.00
CA MET A 1 -34.97 23.60 -7.79
C MET A 1 -34.15 22.56 -7.04
N PRO A 2 -34.22 21.25 -7.38
CA PRO A 2 -33.30 20.29 -6.78
C PRO A 2 -31.93 20.44 -7.45
N ARG A 3 -30.88 20.67 -6.64
CA ARG A 3 -29.49 20.65 -7.13
C ARG A 3 -29.12 19.20 -7.37
N THR A 4 -28.71 18.89 -8.59
CA THR A 4 -28.12 17.61 -8.97
C THR A 4 -26.81 17.44 -8.22
N VAL A 5 -26.70 16.39 -7.41
CA VAL A 5 -25.43 15.94 -6.83
C VAL A 5 -24.68 15.26 -7.97
N SER A 6 -23.73 15.98 -8.56
CA SER A 6 -22.78 15.41 -9.52
C SER A 6 -21.84 14.48 -8.76
N THR A 7 -22.00 13.17 -8.92
CA THR A 7 -21.01 12.17 -8.50
C THR A 7 -19.69 12.47 -9.22
N PRO A 8 -18.56 12.67 -8.52
CA PRO A 8 -17.28 12.84 -9.19
C PRO A 8 -16.82 11.50 -9.77
N PRO A 9 -16.16 11.50 -10.95
CA PRO A 9 -15.74 10.28 -11.62
C PRO A 9 -14.57 9.61 -10.89
N ASP A 10 -14.68 8.31 -10.69
CA ASP A 10 -13.60 7.31 -10.61
C ASP A 10 -12.27 7.74 -9.96
N LYS A 11 -12.23 7.78 -8.62
CA LYS A 11 -11.00 7.95 -7.82
C LYS A 11 -9.88 6.95 -8.16
N ILE A 12 -10.22 5.77 -8.70
CA ILE A 12 -9.23 4.79 -9.21
C ILE A 12 -8.39 5.39 -10.36
N ALA A 13 -8.97 6.28 -11.17
CA ALA A 13 -8.26 7.01 -12.23
C ALA A 13 -7.47 8.22 -11.71
N SER A 14 -7.68 8.65 -10.45
CA SER A 14 -6.85 9.64 -9.73
C SER A 14 -5.60 8.98 -9.16
N ILE A 15 -5.74 7.81 -8.53
CA ILE A 15 -4.61 7.00 -8.05
C ILE A 15 -3.64 6.69 -9.20
N LEU A 16 -4.13 6.42 -10.41
CA LEU A 16 -3.28 6.21 -11.58
C LEU A 16 -2.72 7.50 -12.22
N ARG A 17 -3.26 8.68 -11.89
CA ARG A 17 -2.80 9.99 -12.41
C ARG A 17 -1.90 10.76 -11.44
N GLU A 18 -2.02 10.57 -10.14
CA GLU A 18 -1.25 11.27 -9.10
C GLU A 18 0.09 10.61 -8.75
N VAL A 19 0.38 9.42 -9.30
CA VAL A 19 1.69 8.74 -9.19
C VAL A 19 2.81 9.45 -9.99
N LEU A 20 2.50 10.56 -10.68
CA LEU A 20 3.47 11.53 -11.20
C LEU A 20 3.30 12.87 -10.46
N PRO A 21 4.26 13.26 -9.60
CA PRO A 21 5.53 13.71 -10.13
C PRO A 21 6.74 13.25 -9.31
N LEU A 22 7.36 12.15 -9.72
CA LEU A 22 8.75 11.84 -9.34
C LEU A 22 9.75 12.67 -10.17
N CYS A 23 9.58 13.99 -10.19
CA CYS A 23 10.55 14.92 -10.75
C CYS A 23 10.69 16.13 -9.82
N PRO A 24 11.81 16.29 -9.08
CA PRO A 24 12.05 17.49 -8.30
C PRO A 24 12.20 18.67 -9.26
N LYS A 25 11.37 19.71 -9.09
CA LYS A 25 11.29 20.91 -9.95
C LYS A 25 12.57 21.77 -10.03
N SER A 26 13.75 21.27 -9.64
CA SER A 26 14.97 22.07 -9.54
C SER A 26 16.28 21.44 -10.04
N ALA A 27 16.27 20.27 -10.69
CA ALA A 27 17.54 19.64 -11.11
C ALA A 27 17.56 19.21 -12.59
N CYS A 28 17.34 20.16 -13.51
CA CYS A 28 17.93 20.05 -14.84
C CYS A 28 19.32 20.71 -14.81
N ARG A 29 20.37 19.89 -14.70
CA ARG A 29 21.73 20.24 -15.13
C ARG A 29 22.50 18.96 -15.42
N THR A 30 22.61 18.70 -16.73
CA THR A 30 23.58 17.87 -17.47
C THR A 30 24.62 17.10 -16.64
N HIS A 31 24.76 15.78 -16.84
CA HIS A 31 26.06 15.10 -16.98
C HIS A 31 25.91 13.72 -17.67
N SER A 32 26.88 13.45 -18.55
CA SER A 32 27.05 12.33 -19.50
C SER A 32 27.17 10.94 -18.85
N PRO A 33 26.78 9.83 -19.52
CA PRO A 33 26.67 8.52 -18.90
C PRO A 33 28.03 7.81 -18.76
N ARG A 34 28.32 7.28 -17.56
CA ARG A 34 29.32 6.22 -17.36
C ARG A 34 28.63 4.87 -17.24
N LYS A 35 29.03 3.95 -18.13
CA LYS A 35 28.64 2.53 -18.16
C LYS A 35 28.88 1.87 -16.79
N ILE A 36 27.88 1.16 -16.29
CA ILE A 36 28.07 0.11 -15.30
C ILE A 36 27.36 -1.13 -15.85
N ALA A 37 28.13 -2.21 -15.91
CA ALA A 37 27.70 -3.51 -16.41
C ALA A 37 27.11 -4.37 -15.28
N ALA A 38 26.23 -5.27 -15.71
CA ALA A 38 25.85 -6.58 -15.16
C ALA A 38 24.98 -6.66 -13.90
N ALA A 39 23.82 -7.30 -14.06
CA ALA A 39 23.58 -8.64 -13.49
C ALA A 39 22.34 -9.29 -14.14
N GLU A 40 22.58 -10.21 -15.07
CA GLU A 40 21.58 -11.20 -15.50
C GLU A 40 21.36 -12.20 -14.36
N GLY A 41 20.12 -12.23 -13.86
CA GLY A 41 19.67 -13.16 -12.83
C GLY A 41 18.35 -13.78 -13.22
N SER A 42 18.41 -14.76 -14.13
CA SER A 42 17.29 -15.66 -14.40
C SER A 42 16.86 -16.36 -13.11
N ARG A 43 15.58 -16.26 -12.71
CA ARG A 43 14.93 -17.29 -11.90
C ARG A 43 13.40 -17.27 -12.00
N LYS A 44 12.93 -18.20 -12.85
CA LYS A 44 11.69 -18.97 -12.85
C LYS A 44 10.56 -18.51 -11.91
N ILE A 45 9.53 -17.95 -12.53
CA ILE A 45 8.13 -18.00 -12.07
C ILE A 45 7.70 -19.46 -12.01
N ALA A 46 7.55 -20.00 -10.80
CA ALA A 46 6.88 -21.28 -10.58
C ALA A 46 5.38 -21.02 -10.56
N ALA A 47 4.67 -21.65 -11.50
CA ALA A 47 3.22 -21.68 -11.51
C ALA A 47 2.73 -22.46 -10.28
N ALA A 48 2.00 -21.79 -9.39
CA ALA A 48 1.18 -22.44 -8.38
C ALA A 48 -0.21 -22.67 -8.99
N GLU A 49 -0.45 -23.91 -9.43
CA GLU A 49 -1.80 -24.41 -9.66
C GLU A 49 -2.43 -24.89 -8.34
N GLY A 50 -3.70 -24.55 -8.12
CA GLY A 50 -4.60 -25.31 -7.25
C GLY A 50 -5.23 -24.54 -6.08
N GLY A 51 -6.55 -24.31 -6.18
CA GLY A 51 -7.40 -23.98 -5.02
C GLY A 51 -8.37 -22.84 -5.27
N GLY A 52 -9.42 -23.09 -6.06
CA GLY A 52 -10.49 -22.14 -6.33
C GLY A 52 -11.36 -21.89 -5.09
N THR A 53 -10.95 -20.98 -4.22
CA THR A 53 -11.87 -20.19 -3.41
C THR A 53 -12.30 -19.01 -4.26
N VAL A 54 -13.60 -18.70 -4.27
CA VAL A 54 -14.19 -17.58 -5.01
C VAL A 54 -13.45 -16.29 -4.64
N ARG A 55 -12.44 -15.89 -5.42
CA ARG A 55 -11.78 -14.59 -5.31
C ARG A 55 -12.90 -13.56 -5.49
N GLY A 56 -13.16 -12.77 -4.45
CA GLY A 56 -14.09 -11.69 -4.56
C GLY A 56 -13.63 -10.75 -5.68
N MET A 57 -14.56 -10.26 -6.50
CA MET A 57 -14.29 -9.29 -7.57
C MET A 57 -13.42 -8.11 -7.06
N GLY A 58 -13.55 -7.74 -5.79
CA GLY A 58 -12.71 -6.71 -5.14
C GLY A 58 -11.22 -7.05 -5.10
N ASP A 59 -10.86 -8.29 -4.79
CA ASP A 59 -9.45 -8.72 -4.73
C ASP A 59 -8.84 -8.70 -6.13
N GLU A 60 -9.59 -9.15 -7.14
CA GLU A 60 -9.14 -9.16 -8.53
C GLU A 60 -8.88 -7.74 -9.05
N VAL A 61 -9.73 -6.77 -8.69
CA VAL A 61 -9.52 -5.35 -9.05
C VAL A 61 -8.24 -4.81 -8.43
N VAL A 62 -7.96 -5.11 -7.16
CA VAL A 62 -6.72 -4.69 -6.49
C VAL A 62 -5.50 -5.25 -7.19
N TRP A 63 -5.43 -6.56 -7.42
CA TRP A 63 -4.24 -7.18 -8.05
C TRP A 63 -4.02 -6.71 -9.48
N ARG A 64 -5.10 -6.52 -10.24
CA ARG A 64 -5.03 -5.91 -11.58
C ARG A 64 -4.50 -4.48 -11.53
N ALA A 65 -4.94 -3.68 -10.56
CA ALA A 65 -4.47 -2.30 -10.41
C ALA A 65 -2.98 -2.24 -10.05
N VAL A 66 -2.51 -3.09 -9.13
CA VAL A 66 -1.09 -3.17 -8.76
C VAL A 66 -0.23 -3.56 -9.97
N GLY A 67 -0.63 -4.62 -10.69
CA GLY A 67 0.10 -5.05 -11.90
C GLY A 67 0.12 -3.98 -13.00
N ALA A 68 -1.00 -3.30 -13.21
CA ALA A 68 -1.10 -2.19 -14.17
C ALA A 68 -0.19 -1.01 -13.77
N ALA A 69 -0.15 -0.67 -12.48
CA ALA A 69 0.70 0.40 -11.97
C ALA A 69 2.20 0.06 -12.15
N VAL A 70 2.63 -1.15 -11.82
CA VAL A 70 4.02 -1.59 -12.02
C VAL A 70 4.38 -1.57 -13.51
N GLY A 71 3.55 -2.15 -14.37
CA GLY A 71 3.83 -2.17 -15.81
C GLY A 71 3.91 -0.76 -16.41
N TRP A 72 3.06 0.16 -15.95
CA TRP A 72 3.12 1.56 -16.35
C TRP A 72 4.39 2.26 -15.84
N LEU A 73 4.78 2.06 -14.58
CA LEU A 73 6.00 2.62 -14.00
C LEU A 73 7.27 2.10 -14.70
N ASP A 74 7.34 0.79 -14.95
CA ASP A 74 8.45 0.17 -15.66
C ASP A 74 8.58 0.73 -17.08
N GLY A 75 7.46 0.98 -17.77
CA GLY A 75 7.44 1.58 -19.09
C GLY A 75 7.91 3.05 -19.16
N HIS A 76 7.84 3.80 -18.05
CA HIS A 76 8.20 5.23 -18.02
C HIS A 76 9.58 5.49 -17.40
N GLY A 77 9.96 4.75 -16.37
CA GLY A 77 11.18 4.99 -15.59
C GLY A 77 12.17 3.83 -15.61
N GLY A 78 11.78 2.66 -16.11
CA GLY A 78 12.54 1.42 -15.94
C GLY A 78 12.23 0.73 -14.60
N SER A 79 12.94 -0.36 -14.35
CA SER A 79 12.70 -1.27 -13.22
C SER A 79 13.97 -1.55 -12.39
N GLY A 80 14.94 -0.65 -12.44
CA GLY A 80 16.21 -0.79 -11.74
C GLY A 80 16.11 -0.51 -10.24
N VAL A 81 17.23 -0.63 -9.54
CA VAL A 81 17.32 -0.43 -8.09
C VAL A 81 16.88 0.99 -7.69
N GLN A 82 17.16 1.99 -8.52
CA GLN A 82 16.78 3.37 -8.26
C GLN A 82 15.26 3.53 -8.30
N GLU A 83 14.61 2.97 -9.32
CA GLU A 83 13.16 3.03 -9.49
C GLU A 83 12.44 2.23 -8.41
N GLN A 84 12.97 1.05 -8.05
CA GLN A 84 12.48 0.27 -6.90
C GLN A 84 12.58 1.08 -5.60
N THR A 85 13.70 1.79 -5.39
CA THR A 85 13.89 2.66 -4.22
C THR A 85 12.83 3.74 -4.18
N MET A 86 12.53 4.39 -5.31
CA MET A 86 11.48 5.41 -5.37
C MET A 86 10.09 4.85 -5.02
N ARG A 87 9.76 3.64 -5.49
CA ARG A 87 8.49 2.97 -5.16
C ARG A 87 8.39 2.61 -3.68
N ILE A 88 9.51 2.26 -3.04
CA ILE A 88 9.56 2.07 -1.59
C ILE A 88 9.37 3.41 -0.85
N LEU A 89 10.03 4.48 -1.31
CA LEU A 89 9.93 5.80 -0.66
C LEU A 89 8.52 6.40 -0.77
N LYS A 90 7.77 6.06 -1.82
CA LYS A 90 6.35 6.46 -1.97
C LYS A 90 5.49 6.02 -0.78
N VAL A 91 5.80 4.89 -0.13
CA VAL A 91 5.10 4.45 1.09
C VAL A 91 5.21 5.48 2.21
N THR A 92 6.38 6.11 2.37
CA THR A 92 6.59 7.16 3.38
C THR A 92 5.86 8.45 3.03
N GLU A 93 5.76 8.78 1.74
CA GLU A 93 4.99 9.92 1.25
C GLU A 93 3.51 9.77 1.61
N GLU A 94 2.90 8.64 1.27
CA GLU A 94 1.49 8.36 1.60
C GLU A 94 1.24 8.30 3.11
N ALA A 95 2.17 7.74 3.89
CA ALA A 95 2.05 7.75 5.35
C ALA A 95 2.05 9.19 5.92
N GLY A 96 2.77 10.11 5.28
CA GLY A 96 2.72 11.53 5.61
C GLY A 96 1.39 12.20 5.26
N GLU A 97 0.73 11.75 4.19
CA GLU A 97 -0.59 12.20 3.76
C GLU A 97 -1.66 11.74 4.77
N VAL A 98 -1.61 10.47 5.22
CA VAL A 98 -2.44 9.95 6.33
C VAL A 98 -2.30 10.81 7.58
N ALA A 99 -1.06 11.13 7.97
CA ALA A 99 -0.79 11.96 9.15
C ALA A 99 -1.38 13.37 8.98
N ARG A 100 -1.24 13.96 7.80
CA ARG A 100 -1.82 15.27 7.46
C ARG A 100 -3.35 15.23 7.55
N ALA A 101 -3.99 14.22 6.96
CA ALA A 101 -5.43 14.05 6.98
C ALA A 101 -5.94 13.88 8.42
N TRP A 102 -5.27 13.06 9.24
CA TRP A 102 -5.65 12.86 10.64
C TRP A 102 -5.52 14.13 11.48
N ILE A 103 -4.43 14.90 11.31
CA ILE A 103 -4.29 16.23 11.92
C ILE A 103 -5.45 17.15 11.50
N GLY A 104 -5.86 17.05 10.24
CA GLY A 104 -7.02 17.76 9.68
C GLY A 104 -8.35 17.36 10.33
N VAL A 105 -8.58 16.06 10.57
CA VAL A 105 -9.77 15.55 11.29
C VAL A 105 -9.81 16.08 12.71
N GLN A 106 -8.67 16.04 13.41
CA GLN A 106 -8.57 16.47 14.80
C GLN A 106 -8.63 18.00 14.97
N GLY A 107 -8.60 18.77 13.87
CA GLY A 107 -8.63 20.23 13.89
C GLY A 107 -7.45 20.85 14.63
N GLN A 108 -6.32 20.13 14.78
CA GLN A 108 -5.21 20.52 15.67
C GLN A 108 -4.46 21.77 15.18
N ASN A 109 -4.69 22.22 13.94
CA ASN A 109 -4.17 23.48 13.43
C ASN A 109 -5.18 24.61 13.68
N PRO A 110 -4.95 25.50 14.67
CA PRO A 110 -5.93 26.53 15.05
C PRO A 110 -6.24 27.52 13.92
N ARG A 111 -5.34 27.67 12.93
CA ARG A 111 -5.55 28.55 11.76
C ARG A 111 -6.50 27.93 10.73
N LYS A 112 -6.64 26.60 10.73
CA LYS A 112 -7.35 25.85 9.69
C LYS A 112 -8.61 25.15 10.21
N GLY A 113 -8.69 24.89 11.52
CA GLY A 113 -9.79 24.12 12.09
C GLY A 113 -9.83 22.70 11.52
N VAL A 114 -11.03 22.09 11.52
CA VAL A 114 -11.25 20.78 10.90
C VAL A 114 -11.23 20.93 9.38
N THR A 115 -10.35 20.18 8.73
CA THR A 115 -10.17 20.24 7.27
C THR A 115 -10.42 18.94 6.55
N HIS A 116 -10.53 17.83 7.29
CA HIS A 116 -10.74 16.51 6.73
C HIS A 116 -11.76 15.73 7.55
N GLU A 117 -12.34 14.72 6.93
CA GLU A 117 -13.22 13.72 7.53
C GLU A 117 -12.49 12.39 7.72
N ALA A 118 -12.96 11.56 8.65
CA ALA A 118 -12.38 10.23 8.88
C ALA A 118 -12.38 9.35 7.61
N ARG A 119 -13.32 9.58 6.69
CA ARG A 119 -13.35 8.89 5.40
C ARG A 119 -12.15 9.21 4.53
N GLU A 120 -11.66 10.45 4.56
CA GLU A 120 -10.48 10.87 3.79
C GLU A 120 -9.22 10.23 4.36
N VAL A 121 -9.11 10.10 5.69
CA VAL A 121 -8.03 9.33 6.32
C VAL A 121 -8.02 7.87 5.86
N ALA A 122 -9.20 7.26 5.70
CA ALA A 122 -9.31 5.91 5.18
C ALA A 122 -8.94 5.80 3.69
N ASP A 123 -9.12 6.86 2.89
CA ASP A 123 -8.61 6.90 1.52
C ASP A 123 -7.07 6.92 1.52
N GLU A 124 -6.46 7.81 2.30
CA GLU A 124 -4.99 7.89 2.40
C GLU A 124 -4.37 6.57 2.90
N LEU A 125 -5.03 5.89 3.84
CA LEU A 125 -4.58 4.56 4.30
C LEU A 125 -4.65 3.51 3.18
N ALA A 126 -5.63 3.60 2.28
CA ALA A 126 -5.70 2.71 1.12
C ALA A 126 -4.56 3.00 0.14
N ASP A 127 -4.17 4.26 -0.02
CA ASP A 127 -3.03 4.65 -0.87
C ASP A 127 -1.69 4.17 -0.31
N VAL A 128 -1.51 4.17 1.02
CA VAL A 128 -0.37 3.50 1.68
C VAL A 128 -0.33 2.02 1.34
N VAL A 129 -1.48 1.33 1.44
CA VAL A 129 -1.57 -0.11 1.15
C VAL A 129 -1.21 -0.38 -0.32
N LEU A 130 -1.80 0.36 -1.25
CA LEU A 130 -1.52 0.18 -2.68
C LEU A 130 -0.04 0.46 -3.01
N SER A 131 0.54 1.52 -2.45
CA SER A 131 1.95 1.85 -2.62
C SER A 131 2.87 0.73 -2.12
N ALA A 132 2.54 0.13 -0.97
CA ALA A 132 3.29 -1.01 -0.44
C ALA A 132 3.19 -2.25 -1.35
N LEU A 133 2.00 -2.55 -1.89
CA LEU A 133 1.81 -3.68 -2.82
C LEU A 133 2.57 -3.47 -4.14
N VAL A 134 2.57 -2.25 -4.69
CA VAL A 134 3.35 -1.89 -5.88
C VAL A 134 4.85 -2.06 -5.61
N ALA A 135 5.33 -1.62 -4.45
CA ALA A 135 6.73 -1.80 -4.05
C ALA A 135 7.10 -3.29 -3.93
N ILE A 136 6.24 -4.11 -3.33
CA ILE A 136 6.44 -5.57 -3.21
C ILE A 136 6.57 -6.21 -4.61
N GLN A 137 5.65 -5.90 -5.53
CA GLN A 137 5.70 -6.45 -6.88
C GLN A 137 6.93 -5.96 -7.65
N SER A 138 7.33 -4.70 -7.45
CA SER A 138 8.53 -4.12 -8.09
C SER A 138 9.82 -4.77 -7.61
N LEU A 139 9.83 -5.35 -6.41
CA LEU A 139 10.93 -6.15 -5.88
C LEU A 139 10.91 -7.60 -6.40
N GLY A 140 9.93 -7.97 -7.22
CA GLY A 140 9.82 -9.30 -7.84
C GLY A 140 9.06 -10.33 -7.02
N PHE A 141 8.30 -9.93 -6.01
CA PHE A 141 7.46 -10.83 -5.20
C PHE A 141 5.99 -10.76 -5.62
N ASP A 142 5.23 -11.83 -5.37
CA ASP A 142 3.77 -11.79 -5.48
C ASP A 142 3.17 -11.05 -4.26
N PRO A 143 2.53 -9.88 -4.45
CA PRO A 143 1.95 -9.13 -3.34
C PRO A 143 0.83 -9.88 -2.63
N ALA A 144 0.05 -10.70 -3.34
CA ALA A 144 -1.05 -11.45 -2.75
C ALA A 144 -0.51 -12.54 -1.81
N GLU A 145 0.54 -13.24 -2.22
CA GLU A 145 1.24 -14.23 -1.39
C GLU A 145 1.87 -13.58 -0.15
N VAL A 146 2.60 -12.48 -0.34
CA VAL A 146 3.28 -11.77 0.75
C VAL A 146 2.28 -11.24 1.77
N LEU A 147 1.19 -10.61 1.33
CA LEU A 147 0.17 -10.07 2.21
C LEU A 147 -0.56 -11.17 2.99
N SER A 148 -1.00 -12.22 2.29
CA SER A 148 -1.70 -13.35 2.91
C SER A 148 -0.83 -14.08 3.93
N GLY A 149 0.45 -14.30 3.60
CA GLY A 149 1.42 -14.91 4.52
C GLY A 149 1.71 -14.04 5.76
N LYS A 150 1.68 -12.71 5.63
CA LYS A 150 1.79 -11.80 6.78
C LYS A 150 0.53 -11.80 7.63
N ALA A 151 -0.66 -11.81 7.02
CA ALA A 151 -1.93 -11.88 7.72
C ALA A 151 -2.06 -13.17 8.54
N ALA A 152 -1.72 -14.33 7.96
CA ALA A 152 -1.72 -15.61 8.67
C ALA A 152 -0.85 -15.56 9.94
N LYS A 153 0.36 -15.02 9.85
CA LYS A 153 1.26 -14.85 11.00
C LYS A 153 0.72 -13.90 12.07
N VAL A 154 -0.14 -12.94 11.72
CA VAL A 154 -0.83 -12.09 12.71
C VAL A 154 -1.90 -12.89 13.43
N LEU A 155 -2.72 -13.64 12.69
CA LEU A 155 -3.77 -14.50 13.25
C LEU A 155 -3.19 -15.54 14.22
N ASP A 156 -2.11 -16.23 13.82
CA ASP A 156 -1.44 -17.22 14.68
C ASP A 156 -0.96 -16.62 16.00
N ARG A 157 -0.42 -15.39 15.96
CA ARG A 157 0.07 -14.69 17.15
C ARG A 157 -1.07 -14.29 18.09
N MET A 158 -2.21 -13.87 17.55
CA MET A 158 -3.39 -13.54 18.37
C MET A 158 -3.96 -14.78 19.04
N GLY A 159 -4.12 -15.89 18.29
CA GLY A 159 -4.58 -17.16 18.87
C GLY A 159 -3.63 -17.71 19.95
N ALA A 160 -2.31 -17.55 19.77
CA ALA A 160 -1.33 -17.93 20.78
C ALA A 160 -1.40 -17.06 22.06
N HIS A 161 -1.82 -15.80 21.95
CA HIS A 161 -2.04 -14.93 23.12
C HIS A 161 -3.30 -15.35 23.89
N GLU A 162 -4.40 -15.57 23.18
CA GLU A 162 -5.67 -16.03 23.77
C GLU A 162 -5.52 -17.37 24.50
N ALA A 163 -4.78 -18.33 23.92
CA ALA A 163 -4.51 -19.62 24.55
C ALA A 163 -3.66 -19.51 25.84
N ARG A 164 -2.83 -18.47 25.97
CA ARG A 164 -2.06 -18.18 27.18
C ARG A 164 -2.91 -17.51 28.26
N GLU A 165 -3.80 -16.60 27.88
CA GLU A 165 -4.70 -15.91 28.81
C GLU A 165 -5.88 -16.79 29.28
N GLY A 166 -6.27 -17.78 28.47
CA GLY A 166 -7.31 -18.76 28.78
C GLY A 166 -6.84 -20.01 29.54
N GLY A 167 -5.56 -20.11 29.88
CA GLY A 167 -5.00 -21.23 30.65
C GLY A 167 -5.55 -21.30 32.10
N PRO A 168 -5.45 -22.47 32.77
CA PRO A 168 -6.11 -22.76 34.06
C PRO A 168 -5.77 -21.79 35.21
N GLU A 169 -4.72 -20.98 35.08
CA GLU A 169 -4.32 -19.97 36.07
C GLU A 169 -5.27 -18.74 36.12
N SER A 170 -6.00 -18.45 35.02
CA SER A 170 -6.98 -17.36 34.93
C SER A 170 -8.33 -17.70 35.60
N ALA A 171 -8.68 -18.99 35.71
CA ALA A 171 -9.89 -19.45 36.38
C ALA A 171 -9.77 -19.34 37.92
N ALA A 172 -8.59 -19.61 38.47
CA ALA A 172 -8.34 -19.58 39.91
C ALA A 172 -8.42 -18.18 40.55
N ARG A 173 -8.37 -17.09 39.76
CA ARG A 173 -8.51 -15.71 40.26
C ARG A 173 -9.96 -15.23 40.40
N ARG A 174 -10.96 -15.97 39.92
CA ARG A 174 -12.38 -15.57 39.98
C ARG A 174 -13.14 -16.11 41.20
N ASP A 175 -12.59 -17.08 41.93
CA ASP A 175 -13.27 -17.72 43.05
C ASP A 175 -12.94 -17.10 44.43
N HIS A 176 -12.32 -15.91 44.47
CA HIS A 176 -11.96 -15.21 45.72
C HIS A 176 -12.50 -13.75 45.78
N ALA A 177 -13.58 -13.45 45.06
CA ALA A 177 -14.29 -12.17 45.13
C ALA A 177 -15.68 -12.32 45.76
#